data_AF-A0A382IF01-F1
#
_entry.id   AF-A0A382IF01-F1
#
_cell.length_a   1.000
_cell.length_b   1.000
_cell.length_c   1.000
_cell.angle_alpha   90.00
_cell.angle_beta   90.00
_cell.angle_gamma   90.00
#
_symmetry.space_group_name_H-M   'P 1'
#
loop_
_entity.id
_entity.type
_entity.pdbx_description
1 polymer ?
#
loop_
_entity_poly.entity_id
_entity_poly.type
_entity_poly.pdbx_seq_one_letter_code
_entity_poly.pdbx_strand_id
1 'polypeptide(L)'
;MRLSTAEGNLSEIYFPLTANPAGYNHLLLAESVLWQFPETQSLVFILSNSRHPDPFKTVQIPHASLRYEILRSALLDWSDPENSLPARYADESGVLLKLGRNNCTISRWELSFSSPLRLADHVQYFSTDQKIALIVGADLIQRMLDPRIFTDTDLAQIESGCLLIAAPRDDIDLKKTLQLIKQKRGLKLSVLQITPSVLPKKLQKFYQISSTHIRKAAQAGHSLEAFLPVNAALHISQNHLYNRRKQNTDSNYSHLNEHQHSCFELKEQLEAAAMKLQKHLAQRAKNGQPHRFSVLETSTGGQIAQTFTSLPGASEHFLDGRIIYGQEAQKQFLAVQEFEDSSVSQTRAQNLARAMQRHSGADWALAETGMAGPPSKDRHSRKNGQCYLGL
;
A
#
# COMPACT_ATOMS: atom_id res chain seq x y z
N MET A 1 -9.64 -5.67 35.75
CA MET A 1 -10.09 -4.32 36.17
C MET A 1 -10.63 -3.66 34.91
N ARG A 2 -11.95 -3.46 34.80
CA ARG A 2 -12.54 -2.79 33.62
C ARG A 2 -12.11 -1.33 33.67
N LEU A 3 -11.24 -0.91 32.75
CA LEU A 3 -10.83 0.49 32.59
C LEU A 3 -12.09 1.30 32.26
N SER A 4 -12.28 2.42 32.94
CA SER A 4 -13.49 3.24 32.83
C SER A 4 -13.56 3.91 31.45
N THR A 5 -14.76 4.24 31.00
CA THR A 5 -15.06 4.94 29.73
C THR A 5 -14.36 6.31 29.56
N ALA A 6 -13.65 6.80 30.58
CA ALA A 6 -12.90 8.05 30.56
C ALA A 6 -11.47 7.92 29.97
N GLU A 7 -10.97 6.71 29.72
CA GLU A 7 -9.55 6.50 29.36
C GLU A 7 -9.26 6.36 27.86
N GLY A 8 -10.29 6.32 27.01
CA GLY A 8 -10.18 6.28 25.54
C GLY A 8 -10.70 4.99 24.91
N ASN A 9 -11.02 5.05 23.62
CA ASN A 9 -11.52 3.89 22.88
C ASN A 9 -10.36 2.93 22.59
N LEU A 10 -10.30 1.82 23.34
CA LEU A 10 -9.33 0.74 23.14
C LEU A 10 -9.82 -0.36 22.18
N SER A 11 -11.05 -0.25 21.66
CA SER A 11 -11.60 -1.18 20.67
C SER A 11 -10.90 -1.04 19.32
N GLU A 12 -10.57 0.18 18.92
CA GLU A 12 -9.78 0.49 17.72
C GLU A 12 -8.55 1.31 18.11
N ILE A 13 -7.37 0.80 17.76
CA ILE A 13 -6.08 1.42 18.12
C ILE A 13 -5.34 1.77 16.85
N TYR A 14 -4.81 2.99 16.76
CA TYR A 14 -4.05 3.43 15.59
C TYR A 14 -2.56 3.41 15.87
N PHE A 15 -1.79 3.05 14.84
CA PHE A 15 -0.35 2.96 14.91
C PHE A 15 0.29 3.78 13.77
N PRO A 16 0.60 5.06 14.00
CA PRO A 16 1.31 5.86 13.02
C PRO A 16 2.78 5.44 12.91
N LEU A 17 3.23 5.19 11.68
CA LEU A 17 4.62 4.79 11.42
C LEU A 17 5.12 5.27 10.05
N THR A 18 6.43 5.51 9.97
CA THR A 18 7.10 5.76 8.70
C THR A 18 7.25 4.47 7.88
N ALA A 19 7.36 3.30 8.52
CA ALA A 19 7.56 2.01 7.85
C ALA A 19 8.74 2.03 6.85
N ASN A 20 9.94 2.44 7.29
CA ASN A 20 11.12 2.60 6.42
C ASN A 20 12.30 1.66 6.78
N PRO A 21 12.20 0.34 6.54
CA PRO A 21 10.96 -0.42 6.28
C PRO A 21 10.26 -0.80 7.60
N ALA A 22 9.00 -1.26 7.52
CA ALA A 22 8.39 -2.01 8.61
C ALA A 22 9.11 -3.36 8.80
N GLY A 23 9.04 -3.92 10.00
CA GLY A 23 9.70 -5.19 10.33
C GLY A 23 9.19 -5.74 11.65
N TYR A 24 9.84 -6.79 12.16
CA TYR A 24 9.35 -7.53 13.32
C TYR A 24 9.13 -6.65 14.56
N ASN A 25 9.91 -5.58 14.76
CA ASN A 25 9.65 -4.65 15.86
C ASN A 25 8.25 -4.02 15.81
N HIS A 26 7.81 -3.54 14.65
CA HIS A 26 6.50 -2.91 14.50
C HIS A 26 5.37 -3.93 14.71
N LEU A 27 5.51 -5.09 14.08
CA LEU A 27 4.52 -6.16 14.18
C LEU A 27 4.42 -6.71 15.61
N LEU A 28 5.55 -6.85 16.31
CA LEU A 28 5.59 -7.27 17.71
C LEU A 28 4.94 -6.22 18.62
N LEU A 29 5.11 -4.92 18.37
CA LEU A 29 4.44 -3.88 19.15
C LEU A 29 2.92 -3.96 19.00
N ALA A 30 2.43 -4.15 17.78
CA ALA A 30 1.01 -4.40 17.49
C ALA A 30 0.50 -5.68 18.18
N GLU A 31 1.25 -6.78 18.09
CA GLU A 31 0.96 -8.04 18.78
C GLU A 31 0.86 -7.84 20.30
N SER A 32 1.79 -7.09 20.89
CA SER A 32 1.82 -6.82 22.33
C SER A 32 0.57 -6.11 22.82
N VAL A 33 0.06 -5.17 22.02
CA VAL A 33 -1.16 -4.44 22.31
C VAL A 33 -2.36 -5.39 22.34
N LEU A 34 -2.49 -6.31 21.38
CA LEU A 34 -3.57 -7.32 21.38
C LEU A 34 -3.47 -8.30 22.55
N TRP A 35 -2.27 -8.52 23.09
CA TRP A 35 -2.09 -9.33 24.30
C TRP A 35 -2.45 -8.59 25.57
N GLN A 36 -2.02 -7.34 25.67
CA GLN A 36 -2.18 -6.52 26.86
C GLN A 36 -3.58 -5.92 27.00
N PHE A 37 -4.27 -5.67 25.88
CA PHE A 37 -5.62 -5.08 25.82
C PHE A 37 -6.57 -6.01 25.05
N PRO A 38 -7.15 -7.03 25.71
CA PRO A 38 -8.02 -8.00 25.06
C PRO A 38 -9.30 -7.43 24.43
N GLU A 39 -9.70 -6.22 24.82
CA GLU A 39 -10.82 -5.47 24.25
C GLU A 39 -10.55 -4.90 22.85
N THR A 40 -9.29 -4.89 22.40
CA THR A 40 -8.92 -4.40 21.07
C THR A 40 -9.43 -5.32 19.97
N GLN A 41 -10.32 -4.78 19.14
CA GLN A 41 -10.93 -5.47 18.00
C GLN A 41 -10.15 -5.21 16.71
N SER A 42 -9.58 -4.01 16.54
CA SER A 42 -8.94 -3.58 15.30
C SER A 42 -7.69 -2.73 15.56
N LEU A 43 -6.63 -2.97 14.78
CA LEU A 43 -5.42 -2.17 14.72
C LEU A 43 -5.28 -1.49 13.36
N VAL A 44 -5.18 -0.16 13.34
CA VAL A 44 -5.07 0.63 12.12
C VAL A 44 -3.64 1.18 11.99
N PHE A 45 -2.84 0.59 11.12
CA PHE A 45 -1.51 1.11 10.79
C PHE A 45 -1.66 2.35 9.91
N ILE A 46 -1.26 3.53 10.40
CA ILE A 46 -1.29 4.77 9.61
C ILE A 46 0.07 4.93 8.93
N LEU A 47 0.10 4.74 7.62
CA LEU A 47 1.33 4.83 6.84
C LEU A 47 1.67 6.29 6.52
N SER A 48 2.81 6.76 7.01
CA SER A 48 3.19 8.15 6.80
C SER A 48 3.49 8.49 5.33
N ASN A 49 3.19 9.72 4.91
CA ASN A 49 3.57 10.29 3.61
C ASN A 49 5.06 10.68 3.53
N SER A 50 5.83 10.40 4.59
CA SER A 50 7.26 10.72 4.71
C SER A 50 7.60 12.20 4.78
N ARG A 51 6.59 13.07 4.88
CA ARG A 51 6.76 14.51 5.10
C ARG A 51 6.48 14.77 6.57
N HIS A 52 7.55 14.73 7.38
CA HIS A 52 7.43 15.04 8.80
C HIS A 52 7.92 16.47 9.04
N PRO A 53 7.24 17.27 9.87
CA PRO A 53 7.70 18.62 10.25
C PRO A 53 8.97 18.63 11.12
N ASP A 54 9.57 17.46 11.41
CA ASP A 54 10.71 17.36 12.33
C ASP A 54 11.97 17.71 11.52
N PRO A 55 12.62 18.86 11.81
CA PRO A 55 13.73 19.36 11.02
C PRO A 55 14.96 18.45 11.09
N PHE A 56 15.00 17.51 12.04
CA PHE A 56 16.11 16.58 12.25
C PHE A 56 15.93 15.25 11.51
N LYS A 57 14.78 15.03 10.86
CA LYS A 57 14.53 13.82 10.05
C LYS A 57 14.94 14.06 8.59
N THR A 58 16.23 13.94 8.30
CA THR A 58 16.77 13.90 6.93
C THR A 58 17.19 12.48 6.58
N VAL A 59 16.22 11.66 6.15
CA VAL A 59 16.50 10.34 5.58
C VAL A 59 15.86 10.29 4.20
N GLN A 60 16.60 9.80 3.21
CA GLN A 60 16.00 9.41 1.93
C GLN A 60 15.08 8.21 2.21
N ILE A 61 13.77 8.49 2.26
CA ILE A 61 12.74 7.49 2.55
C ILE A 61 12.20 6.97 1.20
N PRO A 62 12.10 5.65 0.99
CA PRO A 62 11.46 5.09 -0.19
C PRO A 62 10.02 5.56 -0.33
N HIS A 63 9.52 5.54 -1.56
CA HIS A 63 8.15 5.96 -1.86
C HIS A 63 7.11 5.21 -1.03
N ALA A 64 5.98 5.88 -0.74
CA ALA A 64 4.95 5.33 0.13
C ALA A 64 4.33 4.03 -0.39
N SER A 65 4.17 3.88 -1.70
CA SER A 65 3.66 2.64 -2.32
C SER A 65 4.55 1.44 -1.99
N LEU A 66 5.86 1.59 -2.10
CA LEU A 66 6.78 0.48 -1.82
C LEU A 66 6.83 0.14 -0.32
N ARG A 67 6.75 1.15 0.55
CA ARG A 67 6.63 0.94 2.00
C ARG A 67 5.30 0.28 2.35
N TYR A 68 4.22 0.63 1.66
CA TYR A 68 2.91 0.00 1.78
C TYR A 68 2.98 -1.48 1.41
N GLU A 69 3.58 -1.82 0.27
CA GLU A 69 3.73 -3.22 -0.16
C GLU A 69 4.58 -4.04 0.81
N ILE A 70 5.68 -3.49 1.31
CA ILE A 70 6.51 -4.14 2.33
C ILE A 70 5.70 -4.36 3.62
N LEU A 71 4.95 -3.35 4.10
CA LEU A 71 4.13 -3.49 5.32
C LEU A 71 2.99 -4.48 5.12
N ARG A 72 2.31 -4.44 3.97
CA ARG A 72 1.22 -5.36 3.60
C ARG A 72 1.75 -6.80 3.57
N SER A 73 2.83 -7.04 2.83
CA SER A 73 3.50 -8.34 2.75
C SER A 73 3.92 -8.83 4.14
N ALA A 74 4.50 -7.95 4.97
CA ALA A 74 4.91 -8.30 6.33
C ALA A 74 3.73 -8.69 7.24
N LEU A 75 2.58 -8.03 7.10
CA LEU A 75 1.35 -8.38 7.85
C LEU A 75 0.74 -9.70 7.34
N LEU A 76 0.79 -9.97 6.04
CA LEU A 76 0.26 -11.20 5.44
C LEU A 76 1.01 -12.45 5.92
N ASP A 77 2.31 -12.32 6.16
CA ASP A 77 3.22 -13.41 6.55
C ASP A 77 3.47 -13.46 8.07
N TRP A 78 3.02 -12.46 8.84
CA TRP A 78 3.38 -12.31 10.26
C TRP A 78 3.18 -13.57 11.09
N SER A 79 2.04 -14.24 10.87
CA SER A 79 1.60 -15.43 11.61
C SER A 79 1.97 -16.75 10.93
N ASP A 80 2.72 -16.72 9.83
CA ASP A 80 3.09 -17.92 9.06
C ASP A 80 4.50 -18.41 9.49
N PRO A 81 4.63 -19.59 10.12
CA PRO A 81 5.92 -20.13 10.55
C PRO A 81 6.92 -20.33 9.40
N GLU A 82 6.48 -20.57 8.17
CA GLU A 82 7.41 -20.74 7.04
C GLU A 82 8.06 -19.40 6.65
N ASN A 83 7.32 -18.30 6.81
CA ASN A 83 7.70 -16.98 6.32
C ASN A 83 8.07 -15.97 7.43
N SER A 84 7.86 -16.30 8.71
CA SER A 84 8.07 -15.41 9.85
C SER A 84 8.80 -16.11 10.99
N LEU A 85 9.99 -15.60 11.33
CA LEU A 85 10.78 -16.12 12.45
C LEU A 85 10.05 -15.97 13.81
N PRO A 86 9.37 -14.84 14.11
CA PRO A 86 8.48 -14.75 15.27
C PRO A 86 7.37 -15.81 15.29
N ALA A 87 6.75 -16.13 14.15
CA ALA A 87 5.72 -17.17 14.10
C ALA A 87 6.28 -18.55 14.46
N ARG A 88 7.48 -18.90 13.97
CA ARG A 88 8.18 -20.14 14.40
C ARG A 88 8.41 -20.18 15.90
N TYR A 89 8.89 -19.09 16.49
CA TYR A 89 9.11 -19.06 17.93
C TYR A 89 7.82 -19.08 18.74
N ALA A 90 6.73 -18.53 18.21
CA ALA A 90 5.41 -18.64 18.83
C ALA A 90 4.94 -20.09 18.81
N ASP A 91 5.05 -20.78 17.67
CA ASP A 91 4.73 -22.19 17.50
C ASP A 91 5.57 -23.11 18.41
N GLU A 92 6.89 -22.93 18.43
CA GLU A 92 7.80 -23.63 19.36
C GLU A 92 7.47 -23.38 20.84
N SER A 93 6.82 -22.27 21.15
CA SER A 93 6.40 -21.91 22.51
C SER A 93 4.97 -22.32 22.83
N GLY A 94 4.25 -22.96 21.88
CA GLY A 94 2.86 -23.37 22.03
C GLY A 94 1.88 -22.20 22.10
N VAL A 95 2.21 -21.07 21.45
CA VAL A 95 1.46 -19.82 21.53
C VAL A 95 0.98 -19.40 20.15
N LEU A 96 -0.29 -18.98 20.06
CA LEU A 96 -0.85 -18.39 18.86
C LEU A 96 -0.63 -16.87 18.85
N LEU A 97 -0.12 -16.34 17.74
CA LEU A 97 -0.08 -14.90 17.48
C LEU A 97 -1.52 -14.39 17.21
N LYS A 98 -1.88 -13.27 17.83
CA LYS A 98 -3.21 -12.64 17.73
C LYS A 98 -3.32 -11.68 16.55
N LEU A 99 -2.23 -11.02 16.15
CA LEU A 99 -2.26 -10.10 15.01
C LEU A 99 -2.47 -10.88 13.72
N GLY A 100 -3.46 -10.49 12.94
CA GLY A 100 -3.80 -11.16 11.70
C GLY A 100 -4.62 -10.29 10.75
N ARG A 101 -4.97 -10.85 9.60
CA ARG A 101 -5.66 -10.13 8.51
C ARG A 101 -7.06 -9.61 8.91
N ASN A 102 -7.68 -10.21 9.92
CA ASN A 102 -9.06 -9.92 10.31
C ASN A 102 -9.17 -8.81 11.37
N ASN A 103 -8.06 -8.45 12.02
CA ASN A 103 -8.04 -7.46 13.11
C ASN A 103 -7.00 -6.36 12.88
N CYS A 104 -6.54 -6.19 11.63
CA CYS A 104 -5.69 -5.06 11.27
C CYS A 104 -5.96 -4.53 9.86
N THR A 105 -5.66 -3.24 9.65
CA THR A 105 -5.71 -2.58 8.35
C THR A 105 -4.59 -1.57 8.20
N ILE A 106 -4.27 -1.18 6.97
CA ILE A 106 -3.31 -0.11 6.68
C ILE A 106 -4.09 1.09 6.13
N SER A 107 -4.15 2.16 6.92
CA SER A 107 -4.69 3.44 6.48
C SER A 107 -3.68 4.17 5.60
N ARG A 108 -4.14 4.54 4.40
CA ARG A 108 -3.40 5.33 3.41
C ARG A 108 -3.79 6.81 3.43
N TRP A 109 -4.60 7.25 4.39
CA TRP A 109 -5.20 8.58 4.38
C TRP A 109 -4.15 9.71 4.32
N GLU A 110 -3.05 9.56 5.06
CA GLU A 110 -1.94 10.53 5.08
C GLU A 110 -1.30 10.69 3.69
N LEU A 111 -1.37 9.66 2.84
CA LEU A 111 -0.81 9.70 1.49
C LEU A 111 -1.61 10.62 0.55
N SER A 112 -2.85 10.96 0.88
CA SER A 112 -3.66 11.92 0.13
C SER A 112 -3.21 13.38 0.31
N PHE A 113 -2.25 13.63 1.21
CA PHE A 113 -1.77 14.97 1.51
C PHE A 113 -0.35 15.18 0.99
N SER A 114 -0.16 16.28 0.28
CA SER A 114 1.16 16.76 -0.14
C SER A 114 1.85 17.61 0.92
N SER A 115 1.15 18.06 1.96
CA SER A 115 1.74 18.78 3.10
C SER A 115 2.29 17.83 4.16
N PRO A 116 3.26 18.26 4.99
CA PRO A 116 3.62 17.53 6.19
C PRO A 116 2.42 17.37 7.13
N LEU A 117 2.32 16.21 7.78
CA LEU A 117 1.31 15.94 8.81
C LEU A 117 2.00 15.68 10.16
N ARG A 118 1.36 16.16 11.22
CA ARG A 118 1.77 16.02 12.63
C ARG A 118 0.97 14.91 13.30
N LEU A 119 1.46 14.44 14.45
CA LEU A 119 0.70 13.50 15.28
C LEU A 119 -0.65 14.10 15.74
N ALA A 120 -0.68 15.41 16.01
CA ALA A 120 -1.91 16.11 16.39
C ALA A 120 -2.97 16.09 15.26
N ASP A 121 -2.56 16.16 13.98
CA ASP A 121 -3.50 16.08 12.85
C ASP A 121 -4.21 14.72 12.81
N HIS A 122 -3.52 13.65 13.19
CA HIS A 122 -4.12 12.31 13.32
C HIS A 122 -5.16 12.30 14.44
N VAL A 123 -4.83 12.91 15.59
CA VAL A 123 -5.78 13.09 16.69
C VAL A 123 -7.00 13.88 16.22
N GLN A 124 -6.83 14.96 15.46
CA GLN A 124 -7.98 15.72 14.93
C GLN A 124 -8.90 14.90 14.05
N TYR A 125 -8.30 14.12 13.17
CA TYR A 125 -9.02 13.44 12.11
C TYR A 125 -9.79 12.22 12.65
N PHE A 126 -9.18 11.46 13.55
CA PHE A 126 -9.78 10.24 14.10
C PHE A 126 -10.52 10.46 15.42
N SER A 127 -10.18 11.49 16.20
CA SER A 127 -10.92 11.83 17.42
C SER A 127 -12.24 12.51 17.04
N THR A 128 -13.34 11.82 17.34
CA THR A 128 -14.68 12.41 17.35
C THR A 128 -15.02 12.84 18.78
N ASP A 129 -15.94 12.14 19.45
CA ASP A 129 -16.40 12.46 20.82
C ASP A 129 -15.61 11.72 21.92
N GLN A 130 -14.71 10.81 21.54
CA GLN A 130 -13.91 9.99 22.46
C GLN A 130 -12.43 10.07 22.12
N LYS A 131 -11.58 9.95 23.16
CA LYS A 131 -10.13 9.85 22.95
C LYS A 131 -9.81 8.61 22.12
N ILE A 132 -8.92 8.76 21.14
CA ILE A 132 -8.36 7.65 20.37
C ILE A 132 -7.11 7.11 21.04
N ALA A 133 -6.82 5.82 20.87
CA ALA A 133 -5.57 5.24 21.34
C ALA A 133 -4.51 5.20 20.22
N LEU A 134 -3.31 5.75 20.48
CA LEU A 134 -2.20 5.79 19.53
C LEU A 134 -0.97 5.04 20.06
N ILE A 135 -0.45 4.08 19.30
CA ILE A 135 0.86 3.46 19.59
C ILE A 135 1.96 4.44 19.18
N VAL A 136 2.84 4.80 20.12
CA VAL A 136 3.98 5.69 19.89
C VAL A 136 5.24 5.18 20.57
N GLY A 137 6.41 5.52 20.04
CA GLY A 137 7.68 5.27 20.73
C GLY A 137 7.86 6.18 21.95
N ALA A 138 8.47 5.67 23.02
CA ALA A 138 8.88 6.51 24.16
C ALA A 138 9.81 7.66 23.72
N ASP A 139 10.57 7.47 22.64
CA ASP A 139 11.41 8.50 22.01
C ASP A 139 10.61 9.64 21.40
N LEU A 140 9.42 9.37 20.86
CA LEU A 140 8.52 10.42 20.37
C LEU A 140 7.94 11.23 21.54
N ILE A 141 7.58 10.57 22.64
CA ILE A 141 7.10 11.24 23.86
C ILE A 141 8.20 12.16 24.41
N GLN A 142 9.46 11.71 24.45
CA GLN A 142 10.57 12.57 24.87
C GLN A 142 10.71 13.81 23.98
N ARG A 143 10.51 13.67 22.65
CA ARG A 143 10.55 14.80 21.71
C ARG A 143 9.43 15.83 21.94
N MET A 144 8.35 15.48 22.64
CA MET A 144 7.30 16.45 23.02
C MET A 144 7.80 17.56 23.95
N LEU A 145 9.00 17.42 24.52
CA LEU A 145 9.66 18.49 25.26
C LEU A 145 10.20 19.62 24.37
N ASP A 146 10.45 19.36 23.09
CA ASP A 146 11.02 20.35 22.16
C ASP A 146 9.91 21.14 21.44
N PRO A 147 9.77 22.46 21.69
CA PRO A 147 8.73 23.28 21.06
C PRO A 147 8.90 23.43 19.55
N ARG A 148 10.08 23.15 18.99
CA ARG A 148 10.32 23.16 17.54
C ARG A 148 9.73 21.93 16.85
N ILE A 149 9.51 20.86 17.60
CA ILE A 149 8.94 19.60 17.09
C ILE A 149 7.44 19.54 17.42
N PHE A 150 7.07 19.88 18.66
CA PHE A 150 5.68 19.91 19.12
C PHE A 150 5.33 21.27 19.73
N THR A 151 4.45 22.00 19.06
CA THR A 151 3.89 23.27 19.56
C THR A 151 2.92 23.03 20.71
N ASP A 152 2.64 24.06 21.51
CA ASP A 152 1.68 23.95 22.61
C ASP A 152 0.26 23.60 22.12
N THR A 153 -0.12 24.09 20.93
CA THR A 153 -1.39 23.71 20.28
C THR A 153 -1.45 22.22 19.97
N ASP A 154 -0.37 21.65 19.39
CA ASP A 154 -0.33 20.21 19.10
C ASP A 154 -0.51 19.39 20.39
N LEU A 155 0.16 19.81 21.46
CA LEU A 155 0.17 19.07 22.70
C LEU A 155 -1.15 19.17 23.46
N ALA A 156 -1.82 20.33 23.45
CA ALA A 156 -3.16 20.48 24.03
C ALA A 156 -4.17 19.58 23.32
N GLN A 157 -4.04 19.44 22.00
CA GLN A 157 -4.87 18.54 21.20
C GLN A 157 -4.60 17.07 21.52
N ILE A 158 -3.32 16.68 21.66
CA ILE A 158 -2.94 15.33 22.07
C ILE A 158 -3.44 15.02 23.49
N GLU A 159 -3.30 15.94 24.44
CA GLU A 159 -3.77 15.75 25.82
C GLU A 159 -5.28 15.50 25.90
N SER A 160 -6.06 16.29 25.15
CA SER A 160 -7.52 16.24 25.15
C SER A 160 -8.09 15.06 24.35
N GLY A 161 -7.51 14.74 23.19
CA GLY A 161 -8.08 13.78 22.24
C GLY A 161 -7.39 12.41 22.18
N CYS A 162 -6.32 12.16 22.94
CA CYS A 162 -5.53 10.94 22.77
C CYS A 162 -5.14 10.24 24.07
N LEU A 163 -5.20 8.89 24.02
CA LEU A 163 -4.49 7.97 24.91
C LEU A 163 -3.25 7.44 24.19
N LEU A 164 -2.06 7.70 24.73
CA LEU A 164 -0.81 7.19 24.14
C LEU A 164 -0.49 5.81 24.70
N ILE A 165 -0.19 4.86 23.83
CA ILE A 165 0.32 3.53 24.17
C ILE A 165 1.82 3.52 23.84
N ALA A 166 2.65 3.72 24.85
CA ALA A 166 4.07 3.91 24.73
C ALA A 166 4.82 2.59 24.56
N ALA A 167 5.51 2.44 23.43
CA ALA A 167 6.49 1.39 23.19
C ALA A 167 7.78 1.69 23.98
N PRO A 168 8.29 0.73 24.77
CA PRO A 168 9.47 0.95 25.60
C PRO A 168 10.75 1.13 24.76
N ARG A 169 11.69 1.89 25.32
CA ARG A 169 13.05 2.09 24.81
C ARG A 169 14.03 1.98 25.96
N ASP A 170 15.12 1.23 25.77
CA ASP A 170 16.07 0.89 26.83
C ASP A 170 16.74 2.13 27.46
N ASP A 171 16.82 3.23 26.70
CA ASP A 171 17.45 4.49 27.09
C ASP A 171 16.49 5.55 27.63
N ILE A 172 15.19 5.25 27.73
CA ILE A 172 14.16 6.24 28.09
C ILE A 172 13.38 5.81 29.33
N ASP A 173 13.56 6.57 30.42
CA ASP A 173 12.67 6.50 31.58
C ASP A 173 11.38 7.28 31.28
N LEU A 174 10.33 6.55 30.93
CA LEU A 174 9.02 7.12 30.60
C LEU A 174 8.40 7.89 31.77
N LYS A 175 8.53 7.41 33.01
CA LYS A 175 7.93 8.07 34.18
C LYS A 175 8.58 9.43 34.42
N LYS A 176 9.91 9.48 34.39
CA LYS A 176 10.68 10.73 34.50
C LYS A 176 10.38 11.68 33.35
N THR A 177 10.23 11.16 32.13
CA THR A 177 9.89 11.97 30.95
C THR A 177 8.52 12.63 31.08
N LEU A 178 7.50 11.89 31.53
CA LEU A 178 6.15 12.43 31.75
C LEU A 178 6.11 13.48 32.87
N GLN A 179 6.87 13.28 33.96
CA GLN A 179 7.03 14.29 35.01
C GLN A 179 7.65 15.58 34.45
N LEU A 180 8.67 15.46 33.60
CA LEU A 180 9.33 16.61 32.99
C LEU A 180 8.40 17.35 32.01
N ILE A 181 7.58 16.63 31.23
CA ILE A 181 6.56 17.24 30.35
C ILE A 181 5.55 18.01 31.19
N LYS A 182 5.07 17.44 32.29
CA LYS A 182 4.16 18.13 33.21
C LYS A 182 4.76 19.41 33.78
N GLN A 183 6.04 19.36 34.19
CA GLN A 183 6.73 20.52 34.76
C GLN A 183 7.05 21.62 33.74
N LYS A 184 7.55 21.24 32.55
CA LYS A 184 8.05 22.19 31.55
C LYS A 184 6.99 22.68 30.57
N ARG A 185 5.99 21.85 30.26
CA ARG A 185 4.95 22.13 29.27
C ARG A 185 3.56 22.25 29.89
N GLY A 186 3.39 21.93 31.18
CA GLY A 186 2.11 22.08 31.90
C GLY A 186 1.06 21.01 31.58
N LEU A 187 1.42 19.94 30.88
CA LEU A 187 0.48 18.95 30.35
C LEU A 187 0.43 17.67 31.19
N LYS A 188 -0.74 17.03 31.22
CA LYS A 188 -1.00 15.72 31.82
C LYS A 188 -1.44 14.72 30.75
N LEU A 189 -0.47 14.22 29.99
CA LEU A 189 -0.69 13.20 28.98
C LEU A 189 -1.24 11.90 29.59
N SER A 190 -2.25 11.31 28.96
CA SER A 190 -2.78 9.98 29.29
C SER A 190 -1.92 8.94 28.57
N VAL A 191 -1.14 8.14 29.31
CA VAL A 191 -0.18 7.20 28.73
C VAL A 191 -0.26 5.83 29.39
N LEU A 192 -0.45 4.79 28.58
CA LEU A 192 -0.24 3.38 28.96
C LEU A 192 1.11 2.92 28.40
N GLN A 193 1.78 2.00 29.08
CA GLN A 193 3.06 1.46 28.62
C GLN A 193 2.89 0.01 28.15
N ILE A 194 3.46 -0.32 26.99
CA ILE A 194 3.55 -1.70 26.52
C ILE A 194 4.53 -2.44 27.43
N THR A 195 4.10 -3.59 27.95
CA THR A 195 4.90 -4.42 28.86
C THR A 195 5.47 -5.61 28.07
N PRO A 196 6.80 -5.68 27.82
CA PRO A 196 7.39 -6.77 27.04
C PRO A 196 7.09 -8.17 27.57
N SER A 197 6.89 -8.30 28.89
CA SER A 197 6.60 -9.58 29.55
C SER A 197 5.21 -10.14 29.26
N VAL A 198 4.33 -9.42 28.55
CA VAL A 198 3.07 -10.02 28.07
C VAL A 198 3.32 -11.10 27.02
N LEU A 199 4.46 -11.03 26.30
CA LEU A 199 4.84 -12.01 25.29
C LEU A 199 5.90 -13.00 25.82
N PRO A 200 5.96 -14.23 25.26
CA PRO A 200 7.03 -15.19 25.54
C PRO A 200 8.44 -14.60 25.37
N LYS A 201 9.39 -15.00 26.24
CA LYS A 201 10.77 -14.47 26.26
C LYS A 201 11.47 -14.55 24.89
N LYS A 202 11.24 -15.62 24.11
CA LYS A 202 11.82 -15.80 22.77
C LYS A 202 11.40 -14.71 21.78
N LEU A 203 10.20 -14.12 21.94
CA LEU A 203 9.69 -13.07 21.07
C LEU A 203 10.20 -11.67 21.48
N GLN A 204 10.49 -11.46 22.76
CA GLN A 204 10.90 -10.14 23.27
C GLN A 204 12.17 -9.58 22.59
N LYS A 205 13.05 -10.44 22.07
CA LYS A 205 14.26 -10.00 21.36
C LYS A 205 13.98 -9.14 20.12
N PHE A 206 12.80 -9.26 19.50
CA PHE A 206 12.47 -8.44 18.32
C PHE A 206 12.13 -6.98 18.68
N TYR A 207 11.97 -6.62 19.95
CA TYR A 207 11.80 -5.22 20.36
C TYR A 207 13.03 -4.34 20.05
N GLN A 208 14.21 -4.93 19.96
CA GLN A 208 15.47 -4.20 19.71
C GLN A 208 15.76 -4.03 18.20
N ILE A 209 14.99 -4.68 17.34
CA ILE A 209 15.23 -4.67 15.89
C ILE A 209 14.62 -3.42 15.23
N SER A 210 15.31 -2.29 15.31
CA SER A 210 14.88 -1.06 14.61
C SER A 210 14.97 -1.16 13.08
N SER A 211 14.20 -0.34 12.37
CA SER A 211 14.31 -0.19 10.90
C SER A 211 15.72 0.22 10.45
N THR A 212 16.49 0.91 11.30
CA THR A 212 17.88 1.28 10.99
C THR A 212 18.77 0.05 10.86
N HIS A 213 18.54 -0.99 11.67
CA HIS A 213 19.25 -2.26 11.53
C HIS A 213 18.90 -2.94 10.20
N ILE A 214 17.63 -2.92 9.80
CA ILE A 214 17.18 -3.48 8.51
C ILE A 214 17.89 -2.77 7.35
N ARG A 215 17.91 -1.44 7.35
CA ARG A 215 18.58 -0.66 6.29
C ARG A 215 20.09 -0.94 6.24
N LYS A 216 20.76 -1.03 7.40
CA LYS A 216 22.19 -1.38 7.48
C LYS A 216 22.46 -2.80 6.98
N ALA A 217 21.61 -3.77 7.31
CA ALA A 217 21.72 -5.15 6.83
C ALA A 217 21.53 -5.22 5.31
N ALA A 218 20.52 -4.52 4.77
CA ALA A 218 20.27 -4.43 3.33
C ALA A 218 21.45 -3.77 2.59
N GLN A 219 22.00 -2.70 3.14
CA GLN A 219 23.21 -2.03 2.63
C GLN A 219 24.43 -2.94 2.59
N ALA A 220 24.56 -3.84 3.57
CA ALA A 220 25.64 -4.82 3.64
C ALA A 220 25.39 -6.07 2.78
N GLY A 221 24.22 -6.19 2.13
CA GLY A 221 23.83 -7.37 1.37
C GLY A 221 23.55 -8.61 2.23
N HIS A 222 23.23 -8.43 3.51
CA HIS A 222 22.87 -9.53 4.41
C HIS A 222 21.42 -9.99 4.17
N SER A 223 21.12 -11.25 4.48
CA SER A 223 19.74 -11.73 4.53
C SER A 223 18.94 -10.94 5.57
N LEU A 224 17.70 -10.61 5.23
CA LEU A 224 16.83 -9.79 6.05
C LEU A 224 15.77 -10.59 6.83
N GLU A 225 15.71 -11.91 6.66
CA GLU A 225 14.70 -12.79 7.27
C GLU A 225 14.71 -12.77 8.81
N ALA A 226 15.84 -12.40 9.41
CA ALA A 226 15.97 -12.21 10.86
C ALA A 226 15.32 -10.91 11.36
N PHE A 227 14.95 -9.99 10.47
CA PHE A 227 14.46 -8.66 10.81
C PHE A 227 13.02 -8.37 10.36
N LEU A 228 12.55 -9.05 9.30
CA LEU A 228 11.19 -8.94 8.78
C LEU A 228 10.81 -10.23 8.02
N PRO A 229 9.52 -10.47 7.73
CA PRO A 229 9.06 -11.66 7.01
C PRO A 229 9.68 -11.82 5.62
N VAL A 230 9.74 -13.07 5.14
CA VAL A 230 10.46 -13.48 3.91
C VAL A 230 10.00 -12.68 2.69
N ASN A 231 8.69 -12.59 2.40
CA ASN A 231 8.22 -11.88 1.21
C ASN A 231 8.43 -10.36 1.32
N ALA A 232 8.34 -9.81 2.54
CA ALA A 232 8.65 -8.40 2.78
C ALA A 232 10.13 -8.09 2.56
N ALA A 233 11.03 -9.01 2.93
CA ALA A 233 12.46 -8.95 2.60
C ALA A 233 12.70 -9.05 1.08
N LEU A 234 11.95 -9.90 0.39
CA LEU A 234 12.03 -10.05 -1.06
C LEU A 234 11.73 -8.73 -1.78
N HIS A 235 10.68 -8.01 -1.38
CA HIS A 235 10.36 -6.68 -1.93
C HIS A 235 11.52 -5.69 -1.79
N ILE A 236 12.24 -5.69 -0.66
CA ILE A 236 13.42 -4.84 -0.46
C ILE A 236 14.53 -5.21 -1.45
N SER A 237 14.80 -6.52 -1.61
CA SER A 237 15.87 -7.01 -2.47
C SER A 237 15.60 -6.79 -3.96
N GLN A 238 14.38 -7.09 -4.43
CA GLN A 238 13.95 -6.94 -5.83
C GLN A 238 13.94 -5.49 -6.28
N ASN A 239 13.54 -4.57 -5.40
CA ASN A 239 13.55 -3.13 -5.66
C ASN A 239 14.90 -2.48 -5.33
N HIS A 240 15.93 -3.27 -5.03
CA HIS A 240 17.28 -2.82 -4.70
C HIS A 240 17.33 -1.71 -3.63
N LEU A 241 16.42 -1.75 -2.67
CA LEU A 241 16.28 -0.68 -1.71
C LEU A 241 17.48 -0.62 -0.76
N TYR A 242 17.81 0.62 -0.40
CA TYR A 242 18.88 0.97 0.52
C TYR A 242 20.29 0.63 0.01
N ASN A 243 20.48 0.13 -1.21
CA ASN A 243 21.81 -0.20 -1.73
C ASN A 243 22.65 1.06 -2.04
N ARG A 244 23.90 1.10 -1.55
CA ARG A 244 24.83 2.22 -1.74
C ARG A 244 25.53 2.24 -3.11
N ARG A 245 25.58 1.10 -3.82
CA ARG A 245 26.42 0.94 -5.05
C ARG A 245 25.71 1.22 -6.37
N LYS A 246 24.39 1.42 -6.40
CA LYS A 246 23.63 1.89 -7.56
C LYS A 246 22.90 3.18 -7.19
N GLN A 247 23.60 4.31 -7.26
CA GLN A 247 22.96 5.64 -7.27
C GLN A 247 23.25 6.41 -8.56
N ASN A 248 23.65 5.74 -9.65
CA ASN A 248 23.88 6.40 -10.95
C ASN A 248 23.18 5.73 -12.15
N THR A 249 22.21 4.85 -11.93
CA THR A 249 21.33 4.34 -13.00
C THR A 249 19.92 4.11 -12.45
N ASP A 250 19.24 5.17 -12.02
CA ASP A 250 17.78 5.17 -11.80
C ASP A 250 17.18 6.55 -12.12
N SER A 251 17.76 7.25 -13.11
CA SER A 251 17.28 8.56 -13.56
C SER A 251 15.95 8.52 -14.33
N ASN A 252 15.39 7.34 -14.60
CA ASN A 252 14.10 7.21 -15.29
C ASN A 252 12.92 6.94 -14.35
N TYR A 253 13.17 6.57 -13.09
CA TYR A 253 12.10 6.28 -12.11
C TYR A 253 11.99 7.33 -10.99
N SER A 254 13.02 8.17 -10.80
CA SER A 254 13.06 9.19 -9.74
C SER A 254 12.16 10.41 -9.95
N HIS A 255 11.47 10.51 -11.08
CA HIS A 255 10.65 11.67 -11.45
C HIS A 255 9.16 11.36 -11.65
N LEU A 256 8.75 10.12 -11.40
CA LEU A 256 7.36 9.71 -11.62
C LEU A 256 6.51 10.07 -10.39
N ASN A 257 5.47 10.87 -10.60
CA ASN A 257 4.44 11.11 -9.59
C ASN A 257 3.57 9.85 -9.38
N GLU A 258 2.73 9.85 -8.35
CA GLU A 258 1.87 8.69 -8.00
C GLU A 258 1.03 8.18 -9.18
N HIS A 259 0.51 9.08 -10.01
CA HIS A 259 -0.22 8.71 -11.22
C HIS A 259 0.69 7.97 -12.22
N GLN A 260 1.92 8.44 -12.42
CA GLN A 260 2.88 7.79 -13.30
C GLN A 260 3.34 6.42 -12.77
N HIS A 261 3.45 6.24 -11.45
CA HIS A 261 3.71 4.93 -10.84
C HIS A 261 2.51 3.98 -10.97
N SER A 262 1.29 4.46 -10.70
CA SER A 262 0.06 3.68 -10.93
C SER A 262 -0.07 3.25 -12.39
N CYS A 263 0.24 4.14 -13.34
CA CYS A 263 0.33 3.79 -14.76
C CYS A 263 1.40 2.72 -15.04
N PHE A 264 2.52 2.72 -14.31
CA PHE A 264 3.55 1.69 -14.46
C PHE A 264 3.08 0.33 -13.93
N GLU A 265 2.49 0.28 -12.74
CA GLU A 265 1.94 -0.95 -12.17
C GLU A 265 0.82 -1.54 -13.04
N LEU A 266 -0.06 -0.69 -13.58
CA LEU A 266 -1.11 -1.12 -14.50
C LEU A 266 -0.53 -1.66 -15.82
N LYS A 267 0.59 -1.12 -16.30
CA LYS A 267 1.31 -1.66 -17.46
C LYS A 267 1.92 -3.03 -17.16
N GLU A 268 2.56 -3.21 -16.00
CA GLU A 268 3.06 -4.53 -15.58
C GLU A 268 1.93 -5.56 -15.43
N GLN A 269 0.76 -5.16 -14.91
CA GLN A 269 -0.42 -6.03 -14.83
C GLN A 269 -0.94 -6.40 -16.22
N LEU A 270 -0.94 -5.46 -17.17
CA LEU A 270 -1.33 -5.72 -18.56
C LEU A 270 -0.36 -6.70 -19.22
N GLU A 271 0.95 -6.54 -19.01
CA GLU A 271 1.98 -7.48 -19.48
C GLU A 271 1.79 -8.88 -18.87
N ALA A 272 1.55 -8.96 -17.57
CA ALA A 272 1.26 -10.23 -16.90
C ALA A 272 -0.01 -10.91 -17.42
N ALA A 273 -1.06 -10.14 -17.70
CA ALA A 273 -2.29 -10.64 -18.29
C ALA A 273 -2.04 -11.16 -19.72
N ALA A 274 -1.25 -10.45 -20.53
CA ALA A 274 -0.88 -10.88 -21.88
C ALA A 274 -0.09 -12.19 -21.85
N MET A 275 0.88 -12.35 -20.94
CA MET A 275 1.62 -13.62 -20.78
C MET A 275 0.70 -14.78 -20.39
N LYS A 276 -0.25 -14.53 -19.48
CA LYS A 276 -1.24 -15.55 -19.07
C LYS A 276 -2.16 -15.93 -20.23
N LEU A 277 -2.62 -14.96 -21.02
CA LEU A 277 -3.41 -15.20 -22.21
C LEU A 277 -2.63 -16.02 -23.23
N GLN A 278 -1.38 -15.64 -23.53
CA GLN A 278 -0.54 -16.37 -24.47
C GLN A 278 -0.37 -17.84 -24.06
N LYS A 279 -0.10 -18.11 -22.78
CA LYS A 279 -0.02 -19.49 -22.26
C LYS A 279 -1.31 -20.26 -22.47
N HIS A 280 -2.46 -19.61 -22.28
CA HIS A 280 -3.76 -20.23 -22.49
C HIS A 280 -4.02 -20.53 -23.98
N LEU A 281 -3.73 -19.58 -24.87
CA LEU A 281 -3.88 -19.75 -26.32
C LEU A 281 -2.96 -20.83 -26.87
N ALA A 282 -1.71 -20.91 -26.38
CA ALA A 282 -0.78 -21.98 -26.73
C ALA A 282 -1.31 -23.37 -26.34
N GLN A 283 -1.96 -23.48 -25.17
CA GLN A 283 -2.59 -24.74 -24.76
C GLN A 283 -3.79 -25.10 -25.65
N ARG A 284 -4.60 -24.11 -26.04
CA ARG A 284 -5.72 -24.32 -26.97
C ARG A 284 -5.25 -24.77 -28.34
N ALA A 285 -4.20 -24.13 -28.86
CA ALA A 285 -3.56 -24.49 -30.12
C ALA A 285 -3.09 -25.96 -30.11
N LYS A 286 -2.41 -26.39 -29.04
CA LYS A 286 -1.98 -27.79 -28.84
C LYS A 286 -3.14 -28.79 -28.85
N ASN A 287 -4.30 -28.36 -28.36
CA ASN A 287 -5.51 -29.18 -28.31
C ASN A 287 -6.34 -29.10 -29.61
N GLY A 288 -5.85 -28.45 -30.67
CA GLY A 288 -6.58 -28.24 -31.92
C GLY A 288 -7.83 -27.36 -31.76
N GLN A 289 -7.87 -26.51 -30.73
CA GLN A 289 -9.00 -25.64 -30.43
C GLN A 289 -8.80 -24.22 -31.00
N PRO A 290 -9.90 -23.47 -31.25
CA PRO A 290 -9.82 -22.08 -31.69
C PRO A 290 -8.99 -21.22 -30.72
N HIS A 291 -7.96 -20.56 -31.22
CA HIS A 291 -6.90 -19.92 -30.42
C HIS A 291 -6.38 -18.60 -31.01
N ARG A 292 -6.84 -18.19 -32.19
CA ARG A 292 -6.41 -16.97 -32.86
C ARG A 292 -7.34 -15.85 -32.47
N PHE A 293 -6.82 -14.69 -32.11
CA PHE A 293 -7.64 -13.56 -31.71
C PHE A 293 -7.20 -12.27 -32.40
N SER A 294 -8.12 -11.31 -32.42
CA SER A 294 -7.89 -9.96 -32.88
C SER A 294 -8.36 -8.92 -31.86
N VAL A 295 -7.88 -7.69 -31.99
CA VAL A 295 -8.23 -6.60 -31.08
C VAL A 295 -8.65 -5.35 -31.85
N LEU A 296 -9.72 -4.70 -31.38
CA LEU A 296 -10.10 -3.35 -31.79
C LEU A 296 -10.01 -2.40 -30.59
N GLU A 297 -9.18 -1.37 -30.73
CA GLU A 297 -8.91 -0.39 -29.67
C GLU A 297 -9.45 0.99 -30.05
N THR A 298 -9.96 1.70 -29.04
CA THR A 298 -10.34 3.10 -29.20
C THR A 298 -9.52 3.94 -28.22
N SER A 299 -9.98 4.11 -26.98
CA SER A 299 -9.36 4.97 -25.97
C SER A 299 -8.03 4.43 -25.44
N THR A 300 -7.79 3.13 -25.58
CA THR A 300 -6.52 2.47 -25.25
C THR A 300 -5.41 2.75 -26.26
N GLY A 301 -5.76 3.11 -27.50
CA GLY A 301 -4.81 3.63 -28.48
C GLY A 301 -3.74 2.64 -28.99
N GLY A 302 -3.97 1.34 -28.89
CA GLY A 302 -3.03 0.31 -29.37
C GLY A 302 -2.22 -0.36 -28.25
N GLN A 303 -2.42 0.03 -26.99
CA GLN A 303 -1.68 -0.54 -25.86
C GLN A 303 -1.96 -2.03 -25.66
N ILE A 304 -3.20 -2.50 -25.87
CA ILE A 304 -3.52 -3.92 -25.71
C ILE A 304 -2.80 -4.76 -26.78
N ALA A 305 -2.89 -4.34 -28.04
CA ALA A 305 -2.21 -4.99 -29.15
C ALA A 305 -0.68 -4.94 -28.98
N GLN A 306 -0.13 -3.79 -28.61
CA GLN A 306 1.32 -3.62 -28.41
C GLN A 306 1.85 -4.51 -27.28
N THR A 307 1.15 -4.57 -26.14
CA THR A 307 1.59 -5.40 -25.01
C THR A 307 1.54 -6.89 -25.34
N PHE A 308 0.57 -7.36 -26.13
CA PHE A 308 0.57 -8.77 -26.52
C PHE A 308 1.61 -9.07 -27.61
N THR A 309 1.74 -8.20 -28.61
CA THR A 309 2.65 -8.41 -29.75
C THR A 309 4.13 -8.25 -29.39
N SER A 310 4.45 -7.65 -28.23
CA SER A 310 5.82 -7.62 -27.70
C SER A 310 6.30 -8.99 -27.17
N LEU A 311 5.39 -9.93 -26.93
CA LEU A 311 5.74 -11.26 -26.45
C LEU A 311 6.33 -12.12 -27.58
N PRO A 312 7.44 -12.84 -27.35
CA PRO A 312 7.96 -13.82 -28.31
C PRO A 312 6.89 -14.86 -28.68
N GLY A 313 6.69 -15.12 -29.98
CA GLY A 313 5.68 -16.07 -30.47
C GLY A 313 4.25 -15.53 -30.55
N ALA A 314 4.04 -14.22 -30.33
CA ALA A 314 2.70 -13.63 -30.42
C ALA A 314 2.01 -13.82 -31.79
N SER A 315 2.78 -13.91 -32.89
CA SER A 315 2.26 -14.09 -34.25
C SER A 315 1.53 -15.41 -34.47
N GLU A 316 1.73 -16.41 -33.62
CA GLU A 316 0.98 -17.69 -33.69
C GLU A 316 -0.48 -17.53 -33.26
N HIS A 317 -0.81 -16.47 -32.52
CA HIS A 317 -2.12 -16.28 -31.90
C HIS A 317 -2.77 -14.94 -32.25
N PHE A 318 -1.99 -13.87 -32.39
CA PHE A 318 -2.51 -12.54 -32.70
C PHE A 318 -2.63 -12.34 -34.21
N LEU A 319 -3.85 -12.14 -34.70
CA LEU A 319 -4.14 -12.08 -36.14
C LEU A 319 -4.24 -10.66 -36.70
N ASP A 320 -4.98 -9.79 -36.02
CA ASP A 320 -5.26 -8.43 -36.50
C ASP A 320 -5.47 -7.49 -35.31
N GLY A 321 -5.07 -6.23 -35.47
CA GLY A 321 -5.19 -5.17 -34.48
C GLY A 321 -5.61 -3.87 -35.16
N ARG A 322 -6.72 -3.25 -34.75
CA ARG A 322 -7.21 -2.01 -35.35
C ARG A 322 -7.44 -0.93 -34.30
N ILE A 323 -6.96 0.27 -34.58
CA ILE A 323 -7.21 1.45 -33.75
C ILE A 323 -8.26 2.32 -34.46
N ILE A 324 -9.49 2.35 -33.95
CA ILE A 324 -10.62 3.07 -34.54
C ILE A 324 -11.09 4.18 -33.61
N TYR A 325 -10.27 5.23 -33.51
CA TYR A 325 -10.42 6.28 -32.51
C TYR A 325 -11.62 7.23 -32.77
N GLY A 326 -11.84 7.60 -34.03
CA GLY A 326 -12.86 8.60 -34.40
C GLY A 326 -14.27 8.02 -34.49
N GLN A 327 -15.29 8.79 -34.11
CA GLN A 327 -16.69 8.39 -34.20
C GLN A 327 -17.09 8.02 -35.64
N GLU A 328 -16.68 8.81 -36.64
CA GLU A 328 -16.94 8.52 -38.05
C GLU A 328 -16.24 7.25 -38.54
N ALA A 329 -15.03 6.97 -38.06
CA ALA A 329 -14.33 5.73 -38.37
C ALA A 329 -15.06 4.51 -37.77
N GLN A 330 -15.60 4.64 -36.55
CA GLN A 330 -16.43 3.59 -35.94
C GLN A 330 -17.74 3.37 -36.72
N LYS A 331 -18.38 4.44 -37.22
CA LYS A 331 -19.58 4.34 -38.06
C LYS A 331 -19.31 3.59 -39.35
N GLN A 332 -18.23 3.95 -40.05
CA GLN A 332 -17.79 3.27 -41.27
C GLN A 332 -17.48 1.78 -41.01
N PHE A 333 -16.76 1.48 -39.93
CA PHE A 333 -16.41 0.12 -39.56
C PHE A 333 -17.63 -0.75 -39.21
N LEU A 334 -18.61 -0.16 -38.52
CA LEU A 334 -19.87 -0.84 -38.18
C LEU A 334 -20.90 -0.82 -39.32
N ALA A 335 -20.63 -0.10 -40.41
CA ALA A 335 -21.55 0.16 -41.52
C ALA A 335 -22.90 0.77 -41.07
N VAL A 336 -22.85 1.78 -40.17
CA VAL A 336 -24.03 2.50 -39.69
C VAL A 336 -23.94 4.00 -39.97
N GLN A 337 -25.10 4.64 -40.21
CA GLN A 337 -25.16 6.09 -40.47
C GLN A 337 -25.10 6.90 -39.17
N GLU A 338 -25.79 6.43 -38.13
CA GLU A 338 -25.86 7.06 -36.83
C GLU A 338 -25.76 6.04 -35.69
N PHE A 339 -25.48 6.57 -34.51
CA PHE A 339 -25.31 5.81 -33.28
C PHE A 339 -26.49 6.11 -32.35
N GLU A 340 -27.32 5.11 -32.10
CA GLU A 340 -28.44 5.22 -31.16
C GLU A 340 -27.97 5.26 -29.69
N ASP A 341 -26.87 4.54 -29.41
CA ASP A 341 -26.28 4.44 -28.08
C ASP A 341 -25.06 5.34 -27.88
N SER A 342 -24.79 5.69 -26.62
CA SER A 342 -23.56 6.37 -26.21
C SER A 342 -22.29 5.68 -26.70
N SER A 343 -21.28 6.47 -27.08
CA SER A 343 -19.95 6.00 -27.48
C SER A 343 -19.26 5.14 -26.41
N VAL A 344 -19.60 5.35 -25.14
CA VAL A 344 -19.09 4.58 -24.01
C VAL A 344 -20.24 3.74 -23.43
N SER A 345 -20.43 2.54 -23.98
CA SER A 345 -21.45 1.57 -23.58
C SER A 345 -21.03 0.12 -23.89
N GLN A 346 -21.59 -0.83 -23.15
CA GLN A 346 -21.36 -2.25 -23.37
C GLN A 346 -21.85 -2.70 -24.76
N THR A 347 -23.00 -2.21 -25.22
CA THR A 347 -23.56 -2.53 -26.54
C THR A 347 -22.61 -2.11 -27.67
N ARG A 348 -22.01 -0.91 -27.55
CA ARG A 348 -20.99 -0.43 -28.50
C ARG A 348 -19.79 -1.37 -28.55
N ALA A 349 -19.25 -1.75 -27.38
CA ALA A 349 -18.10 -2.64 -27.29
C ALA A 349 -18.39 -4.00 -27.95
N GLN A 350 -19.55 -4.60 -27.70
CA GLN A 350 -19.96 -5.88 -28.30
C GLN A 350 -20.13 -5.80 -29.82
N ASN A 351 -20.73 -4.71 -30.32
CA ASN A 351 -20.91 -4.53 -31.76
C ASN A 351 -19.56 -4.38 -32.47
N LEU A 352 -18.61 -3.64 -31.87
CA LEU A 352 -17.25 -3.52 -32.37
C LEU A 352 -16.51 -4.87 -32.36
N ALA A 353 -16.63 -5.66 -31.30
CA ALA A 353 -16.03 -7.00 -31.20
C ALA A 353 -16.54 -7.92 -32.32
N ARG A 354 -17.86 -8.01 -32.50
CA ARG A 354 -18.48 -8.84 -33.56
C ARG A 354 -18.09 -8.39 -34.98
N ALA A 355 -18.00 -7.09 -35.22
CA ALA A 355 -17.51 -6.57 -36.49
C ALA A 355 -16.04 -6.91 -36.69
N MET A 356 -15.21 -6.74 -35.66
CA MET A 356 -13.79 -7.09 -35.69
C MET A 356 -13.56 -8.58 -35.97
N GLN A 357 -14.33 -9.48 -35.35
CA GLN A 357 -14.26 -10.91 -35.62
C GLN A 357 -14.55 -11.21 -37.09
N ARG A 358 -15.63 -10.64 -37.66
CA ARG A 358 -15.99 -10.80 -39.07
C ARG A 358 -14.92 -10.28 -40.03
N HIS A 359 -14.32 -9.13 -39.72
CA HIS A 359 -13.32 -8.49 -40.58
C HIS A 359 -11.94 -9.15 -40.51
N SER A 360 -11.57 -9.69 -39.35
CA SER A 360 -10.26 -10.32 -39.13
C SER A 360 -10.24 -11.81 -39.45
N GLY A 361 -11.39 -12.49 -39.38
CA GLY A 361 -11.46 -13.95 -39.46
C GLY A 361 -10.81 -14.67 -38.27
N ALA A 362 -10.59 -13.95 -37.16
CA ALA A 362 -10.07 -14.53 -35.93
C ALA A 362 -11.14 -15.37 -35.21
N ASP A 363 -10.70 -16.35 -34.41
CA ASP A 363 -11.60 -17.16 -33.59
C ASP A 363 -12.29 -16.34 -32.51
N TRP A 364 -11.59 -15.31 -31.99
CA TRP A 364 -12.05 -14.41 -30.95
C TRP A 364 -11.72 -12.96 -31.33
N ALA A 365 -12.52 -11.98 -30.91
CA ALA A 365 -12.19 -10.58 -31.13
C ALA A 365 -12.52 -9.74 -29.90
N LEU A 366 -11.51 -9.14 -29.29
CA LEU A 366 -11.69 -8.20 -28.19
C LEU A 366 -11.88 -6.78 -28.76
N ALA A 367 -12.87 -6.04 -28.28
CA ALA A 367 -13.01 -4.63 -28.58
C ALA A 367 -13.12 -3.79 -27.31
N GLU A 368 -12.42 -2.66 -27.30
CA GLU A 368 -12.43 -1.69 -26.20
C GLU A 368 -13.08 -0.39 -26.66
N THR A 369 -14.07 0.10 -25.88
CA THR A 369 -14.58 1.46 -26.00
C THR A 369 -14.62 2.19 -24.67
N GLY A 370 -14.08 3.41 -24.62
CA GLY A 370 -13.89 4.13 -23.37
C GLY A 370 -13.62 5.60 -23.56
N MET A 371 -13.47 6.30 -22.43
CA MET A 371 -13.11 7.71 -22.41
C MET A 371 -12.05 7.97 -21.34
N ALA A 372 -10.79 8.00 -21.77
CA ALA A 372 -9.63 8.12 -20.89
C ALA A 372 -9.53 9.46 -20.13
N GLY A 373 -10.09 10.55 -20.67
CA GLY A 373 -9.96 11.91 -20.12
C GLY A 373 -8.68 12.63 -20.56
N PRO A 374 -8.33 13.80 -19.96
CA PRO A 374 -9.06 14.52 -18.90
C PRO A 374 -10.33 15.21 -19.41
N PRO A 375 -11.26 15.66 -18.53
CA PRO A 375 -12.37 16.51 -18.93
C PRO A 375 -11.87 17.80 -19.56
N SER A 376 -12.41 18.17 -20.73
CA SER A 376 -12.26 19.53 -21.23
C SER A 376 -13.39 20.41 -20.68
N LYS A 377 -13.13 21.73 -20.58
CA LYS A 377 -14.16 22.70 -20.17
C LYS A 377 -15.42 22.63 -21.06
N ASP A 378 -15.26 22.20 -22.30
CA ASP A 378 -16.33 22.10 -23.30
C ASP A 378 -17.00 20.71 -23.35
N ARG A 379 -16.43 19.69 -22.68
CA ARG A 379 -16.98 18.32 -22.62
C ARG A 379 -16.87 17.76 -21.20
N HIS A 380 -17.73 18.24 -20.33
CA HIS A 380 -17.98 17.62 -19.02
C HIS A 380 -18.85 16.38 -19.20
N SER A 381 -18.22 15.20 -19.29
CA SER A 381 -18.93 13.92 -19.24
C SER A 381 -18.67 13.20 -17.93
N ARG A 382 -19.73 12.67 -17.31
CA ARG A 382 -19.64 11.80 -16.12
C ARG A 382 -18.99 10.43 -16.42
N LYS A 383 -18.68 10.15 -17.69
CA LYS A 383 -18.10 8.87 -18.13
C LYS A 383 -16.58 8.90 -18.30
N ASN A 384 -15.89 9.97 -17.89
CA ASN A 384 -14.43 9.99 -17.87
C ASN A 384 -13.88 8.90 -16.95
N GLY A 385 -12.84 8.20 -17.41
CA GLY A 385 -12.27 7.04 -16.72
C GLY A 385 -13.10 5.76 -16.85
N GLN A 386 -14.21 5.76 -17.60
CA GLN A 386 -14.99 4.55 -17.86
C GLN A 386 -14.60 3.93 -19.20
N CYS A 387 -14.52 2.61 -19.23
CA CYS A 387 -14.39 1.81 -20.44
C CYS A 387 -15.25 0.55 -20.36
N TYR A 388 -15.53 -0.03 -21.52
CA TYR A 388 -16.24 -1.28 -21.70
C TYR A 388 -15.45 -2.17 -22.65
N LEU A 389 -15.46 -3.47 -22.37
CA LEU A 389 -14.86 -4.50 -23.20
C LEU A 389 -15.95 -5.40 -23.79
N GLY A 390 -15.85 -5.68 -25.08
CA GLY A 390 -16.64 -6.70 -25.78
C GLY A 390 -15.70 -7.81 -26.24
N LEU A 391 -16.15 -9.06 -26.15
CA LEU A 391 -15.43 -10.23 -26.65
C LEU A 391 -16.31 -11.02 -27.62
#